data_AF-A0A7Z8JY99-F1
#
_entry.id   AF-A0A7Z8JY99-F1
#
_cell.length_a   1.000
_cell.length_b   1.000
_cell.length_c   1.000
_cell.angle_alpha   90.00
_cell.angle_beta   90.00
_cell.angle_gamma   90.00
#
_symmetry.space_group_name_H-M   'P 1'
#
loop_
_entity.id
_entity.type
_entity.pdbx_description
1 polymer ?
#
loop_
_entity_poly.entity_id
_entity_poly.type
_entity_poly.pdbx_seq_one_letter_code
_entity_poly.pdbx_strand_id
1 'polypeptide(L)' 'MTGTDPTTSADGALAAATADDPATGLRAVRSLRVLADRLETLQVGRARELGWSWQDIADALGVSRQAVHQKHHRRG' A
#
# COMPACT_ATOMS: atom_id res chain seq x y z
N MET A 1 -29.71 -3.57 4.18
CA MET A 1 -28.82 -4.32 5.08
C MET A 1 -27.46 -4.48 4.39
N THR A 2 -26.73 -3.37 4.21
CA THR A 2 -25.36 -3.40 3.69
C THR A 2 -24.44 -3.62 4.88
N GLY A 3 -24.13 -4.88 5.16
CA GLY A 3 -22.99 -5.21 6.00
C GLY A 3 -21.74 -4.80 5.23
N THR A 4 -21.27 -3.58 5.43
CA THR A 4 -19.88 -3.25 5.13
C THR A 4 -19.07 -4.06 6.13
N ASP A 5 -18.52 -5.18 5.67
CA ASP A 5 -17.53 -5.92 6.46
C ASP A 5 -16.51 -4.89 6.99
N PRO A 6 -16.33 -4.75 8.32
CA PRO A 6 -15.45 -3.73 8.87
C PRO A 6 -14.02 -3.87 8.32
N THR A 7 -13.63 -5.05 7.83
CA THR A 7 -12.35 -5.31 7.19
C THR A 7 -12.18 -4.65 5.81
N THR A 8 -13.25 -4.22 5.13
CA THR A 8 -13.18 -3.61 3.79
C THR A 8 -12.91 -2.09 3.84
N SER A 9 -13.25 -1.41 4.93
CA SER A 9 -12.89 -0.01 5.14
C SER A 9 -11.51 0.12 5.77
N ALA A 10 -10.74 1.14 5.38
CA ALA A 10 -9.40 1.38 5.94
C ALA A 10 -9.42 1.51 7.48
N ASP A 11 -10.43 2.18 8.04
CA ASP A 11 -10.61 2.34 9.49
C ASP A 11 -10.89 1.02 10.22
N GLY A 12 -11.70 0.13 9.66
CA GLY A 12 -11.98 -1.14 10.31
C GLY A 12 -10.86 -2.17 10.10
N ALA A 13 -10.08 -2.05 9.02
CA ALA A 13 -8.81 -2.76 8.90
C ALA A 13 -7.78 -2.25 9.94
N LEU A 14 -7.75 -0.95 10.25
CA LEU A 14 -6.91 -0.41 11.32
C LEU A 14 -7.34 -0.92 12.69
N ALA A 15 -8.63 -0.90 12.99
CA ALA A 15 -9.17 -1.45 14.24
C ALA A 15 -8.85 -2.95 14.40
N ALA A 16 -9.01 -3.74 13.32
CA ALA A 16 -8.70 -5.17 13.33
C ALA A 16 -7.19 -5.46 13.47
N ALA A 17 -6.31 -4.56 12.98
CA ALA A 17 -4.87 -4.70 13.14
C ALA A 17 -4.40 -4.58 14.60
N THR A 18 -5.22 -3.96 15.45
CA THR A 18 -4.99 -3.84 16.90
C THR A 18 -5.78 -4.85 17.74
N ALA A 19 -6.42 -5.84 17.11
CA ALA A 19 -7.18 -6.86 17.82
C ALA A 19 -6.27 -7.76 18.69
N ASP A 20 -6.80 -8.23 19.82
CA ASP A 20 -6.08 -9.11 20.75
C ASP A 20 -5.76 -10.48 20.13
N ASP A 21 -6.59 -10.95 19.19
CA ASP A 21 -6.32 -12.17 18.42
C ASP A 21 -5.26 -11.90 17.32
N PRO A 22 -4.05 -12.51 17.42
CA PRO A 22 -3.01 -12.30 16.43
C PRO A 22 -3.40 -12.73 15.02
N ALA A 23 -4.29 -13.73 14.88
CA ALA A 23 -4.71 -14.18 13.55
C ALA A 23 -5.57 -13.12 12.85
N THR A 24 -6.45 -12.43 13.58
CA THR A 24 -7.22 -11.29 13.09
C THR A 24 -6.31 -10.11 12.75
N GLY A 25 -5.38 -9.76 13.64
CA GLY A 25 -4.40 -8.69 13.42
C GLY A 25 -3.55 -8.91 12.16
N LEU A 26 -3.02 -10.12 11.97
CA LEU A 26 -2.19 -10.44 10.81
C LEU A 26 -2.97 -10.41 9.48
N ARG A 27 -4.24 -10.83 9.48
CA ARG A 27 -5.11 -10.70 8.28
C ARG A 27 -5.34 -9.24 7.94
N ALA A 28 -5.60 -8.40 8.94
CA ALA A 28 -5.76 -6.96 8.74
C ALA A 28 -4.48 -6.30 8.20
N VAL A 29 -3.32 -6.61 8.78
CA VAL A 29 -2.00 -6.16 8.28
C VAL A 29 -1.78 -6.58 6.83
N ARG A 30 -2.14 -7.83 6.46
CA ARG A 30 -2.06 -8.30 5.08
C ARG A 30 -2.95 -7.47 4.15
N SER A 31 -4.20 -7.21 4.55
CA SER A 31 -5.13 -6.39 3.76
C SER A 31 -4.62 -4.96 3.57
N LEU A 32 -4.09 -4.34 4.62
CA LEU A 32 -3.48 -3.01 4.57
C LEU A 32 -2.26 -2.98 3.63
N ARG A 33 -1.39 -3.99 3.68
CA ARG A 33 -0.24 -4.10 2.76
C ARG A 33 -0.68 -4.20 1.30
N VAL A 34 -1.72 -4.98 1.02
CA VAL A 34 -2.29 -5.09 -0.35
C VAL A 34 -2.86 -3.76 -0.82
N LEU A 35 -3.57 -3.04 0.05
CA LEU A 35 -4.10 -1.72 -0.28
C LEU A 35 -2.97 -0.70 -0.53
N ALA A 36 -1.98 -0.66 0.37
CA ALA A 36 -0.81 0.21 0.24
C ALA A 36 -0.05 -0.04 -1.08
N ASP A 37 0.19 -1.30 -1.43
CA ASP A 37 0.87 -1.68 -2.69
C ASP A 37 0.10 -1.19 -3.94
N ARG A 38 -1.24 -1.27 -3.92
CA ARG A 38 -2.09 -0.78 -5.03
C ARG A 38 -2.04 0.74 -5.14
N LEU A 39 -2.16 1.44 -4.02
CA LEU A 39 -2.10 2.91 -3.98
C LEU A 39 -0.72 3.42 -4.40
N GLU A 40 0.35 2.79 -3.92
CA GLU A 40 1.72 3.12 -4.34
C GLU A 40 1.88 2.97 -5.85
N THR A 41 1.42 1.86 -6.44
CA THR A 41 1.50 1.64 -7.90
C THR A 41 0.77 2.73 -8.68
N LEU A 42 -0.43 3.11 -8.23
CA LEU A 42 -1.20 4.19 -8.85
C LEU A 42 -0.47 5.54 -8.76
N GLN A 43 0.05 5.89 -7.58
CA GLN A 43 0.73 7.17 -7.39
C GLN A 43 2.08 7.23 -8.11
N VAL A 44 2.82 6.12 -8.17
CA VAL A 44 4.05 6.01 -8.98
C VAL A 44 3.73 6.24 -10.45
N GLY A 45 2.67 5.62 -10.99
CA GLY A 45 2.22 5.85 -12.36
C GLY A 45 1.92 7.34 -12.61
N ARG A 46 1.12 7.95 -11.74
CA ARG A 46 0.79 9.39 -11.81
C ARG A 46 2.02 10.28 -11.70
N ALA A 47 2.96 9.98 -10.81
CA ALA A 47 4.20 10.75 -10.65
C ALA A 47 5.05 10.69 -11.92
N ARG A 48 5.15 9.51 -12.55
CA ARG A 48 5.83 9.33 -13.83
C ARG A 48 5.15 10.11 -14.96
N GLU A 49 3.82 10.13 -15.03
CA GLU A 49 3.06 10.95 -15.99
C GLU A 49 3.29 12.45 -15.79
N LEU A 50 3.44 12.89 -14.54
CA LEU A 50 3.79 14.27 -14.17
C LEU A 50 5.28 14.59 -14.35
N GLY A 51 6.06 13.67 -14.91
CA GLY A 51 7.48 13.89 -15.22
C GLY A 51 8.43 13.75 -14.04
N TRP A 52 7.98 13.22 -12.89
CA TRP A 52 8.87 13.00 -11.74
C TRP A 52 9.97 12.00 -12.09
N SER A 53 11.17 12.26 -11.58
CA SER A 53 12.26 11.31 -11.70
C SER A 53 12.04 10.13 -10.76
N TRP A 54 12.69 9.01 -11.05
CA TRP A 54 12.68 7.86 -10.16
C TRP A 54 13.35 8.14 -8.81
N GLN A 55 14.22 9.16 -8.74
CA GLN A 55 14.81 9.60 -7.48
C GLN A 55 13.77 10.33 -6.62
N ASP A 56 13.02 11.27 -7.20
CA ASP A 56 11.97 12.02 -6.49
C ASP A 56 10.90 11.10 -5.90
N ILE A 57 10.51 10.06 -6.66
CA ILE A 57 9.57 9.04 -6.21
C ILE A 57 10.16 8.22 -5.05
N ALA A 58 11.43 7.84 -5.14
CA ALA A 58 12.09 7.06 -4.10
C ALA A 58 12.25 7.85 -2.80
N ASP A 59 12.61 9.14 -2.91
CA ASP A 59 12.71 10.06 -1.79
C ASP A 59 11.35 10.23 -1.10
N ALA A 60 10.26 10.39 -1.88
CA ALA A 60 8.90 10.49 -1.34
C ALA A 60 8.42 9.20 -0.65
N LEU A 61 8.87 8.03 -1.12
CA LEU A 61 8.53 6.72 -0.53
C LEU A 61 9.48 6.32 0.62
N GLY A 62 10.54 7.09 0.88
CA GLY A 62 11.53 6.78 1.91
C GLY A 62 12.34 5.50 1.62
N VAL A 63 12.50 5.15 0.35
CA VAL A 63 13.23 3.95 -0.09
C VAL A 63 14.35 4.33 -1.07
N SER A 64 15.24 3.39 -1.39
CA SER A 64 16.24 3.64 -2.41
C SER A 64 15.64 3.64 -3.82
N ARG A 65 16.24 4.43 -4.73
CA ARG A 65 15.87 4.43 -6.16
C ARG A 65 15.87 3.03 -6.78
N GLN A 66 16.86 2.21 -6.42
CA GLN A 66 16.96 0.83 -6.88
C GLN A 66 15.76 -0.02 -6.39
N ALA A 67 15.31 0.18 -5.15
CA ALA A 67 14.16 -0.56 -4.62
C ALA A 67 12.87 -0.24 -5.40
N VAL A 68 12.61 1.04 -5.70
CA VAL A 68 11.48 1.46 -6.53
C VAL A 68 11.59 0.88 -7.94
N HIS A 69 12.77 1.02 -8.58
CA HIS A 69 13.01 0.45 -9.90
C HIS A 69 12.75 -1.06 -9.93
N GLN A 70 13.33 -1.82 -9.02
CA GLN A 70 13.15 -3.28 -9.00
C GLN A 70 11.70 -3.70 -8.72
N LYS A 71 10.97 -2.95 -7.88
CA LYS A 71 9.56 -3.22 -7.57
C LYS A 71 8.66 -2.97 -8.78
N HIS A 72 8.90 -1.89 -9.52
CA HIS A 72 8.03 -1.49 -10.64
C HIS A 72 8.45 -2.07 -12.00
N HIS A 73 9.72 -2.42 -12.22
CA HIS A 73 10.16 -3.13 -13.42
C HIS A 73 9.78 -4.62 -13.44
N ARG A 74 9.48 -5.25 -12.30
CA ARG A 74 8.97 -6.64 -12.25
C ARG A 74 7.44 -6.75 -12.35
N ARG A 75 6.74 -5.61 -12.26
CA ARG A 75 5.26 -5.55 -12.23
C ARG A 75 4.65 -5.02 -13.52
N GLY A 76 5.46 -4.41 -14.39
CA GLY A 76 5.10 -4.09 -15.79
C GLY A 76 5.64 -5.15 -16.73
#